data_AF-A0AAE1N0T4-F1
#
_entry.id   AF-A0AAE1N0T4-F1
#
_cell.length_a   1.000
_cell.length_b   1.000
_cell.length_c   1.000
_cell.angle_alpha   90.00
_cell.angle_beta   90.00
_cell.angle_gamma   90.00
#
_symmetry.space_group_name_H-M   'P 1'
#
loop_
_entity.id
_entity.type
_entity.pdbx_description
1 polymer ?
#
loop_
_entity_poly.entity_id
_entity_poly.type
_entity_poly.pdbx_seq_one_letter_code
_entity_poly.pdbx_strand_id
1 'polypeptide(L)'
;MMKMNGISGERPAAAEWEMRPGGMLVQKRSAESDRNSVPAPTIRVRVKYGSTYHQVNISSQATFGELKKMLSGPTGLHHQDQKLFYKNRERDSKTFLDMAGVKDKSKIVLEEDPISQEKRYLEMRKNANMEKAAKCISQISLEVDRLAGQVGALESIISKGKKVAESDVISLIEQLMNQLLKLDTIMAEGDVKLQRKMQVRRVQKYVETLDMLKVKNSVPHDNNVSHKYNNKSQQKQRLAPVVEEQQPQRHSNSGVVVTTKWETFDSATSPLSPATSASPSKSATNNNNNNKVHPRFSWELFN
;
A
#
# COMPACT_ATOMS: atom_id res chain seq x y z
N MET A 1 39.21 42.66 -59.18
CA MET A 1 37.83 42.21 -58.87
C MET A 1 37.82 40.69 -58.98
N MET A 2 37.65 39.99 -57.85
CA MET A 2 37.11 38.62 -57.68
C MET A 2 37.62 38.00 -56.37
N LYS A 3 36.70 37.89 -55.39
CA LYS A 3 36.78 37.05 -54.19
C LYS A 3 36.33 35.62 -54.56
N MET A 4 36.78 34.62 -53.79
CA MET A 4 36.13 33.34 -53.42
C MET A 4 37.22 32.26 -53.21
N ASN A 5 37.15 31.29 -52.31
CA ASN A 5 36.25 30.98 -51.20
C ASN A 5 36.99 29.97 -50.31
N GLY A 6 36.91 30.12 -48.99
CA GLY A 6 37.40 29.13 -48.04
C GLY A 6 36.51 27.88 -48.05
N ILE A 7 37.13 26.71 -48.14
CA ILE A 7 36.52 25.41 -47.86
C ILE A 7 37.27 24.85 -46.66
N SER A 8 36.79 25.17 -45.46
CA SER A 8 37.14 24.42 -44.25
C SER A 8 36.16 23.27 -44.12
N GLY A 9 36.58 22.10 -44.59
CA GLY A 9 35.89 20.84 -44.26
C GLY A 9 35.93 20.62 -42.75
N GLU A 10 34.76 20.53 -42.13
CA GLU A 10 34.61 20.06 -40.76
C GLU A 10 35.17 18.64 -40.66
N ARG A 11 36.32 18.54 -39.99
CA ARG A 11 37.00 17.29 -39.64
C ARG A 11 36.28 16.72 -38.41
N PRO A 12 35.99 15.40 -38.35
CA PRO A 12 35.46 14.81 -37.13
C PRO A 12 36.45 15.07 -35.99
N ALA A 13 35.94 15.53 -34.85
CA ALA A 13 36.73 15.90 -33.68
C ALA A 13 37.75 14.79 -33.38
N ALA A 14 39.01 15.07 -33.67
CA ALA A 14 40.10 14.15 -33.42
C ALA A 14 40.21 13.97 -31.91
N ALA A 15 39.94 12.75 -31.44
CA ALA A 15 40.21 12.38 -30.06
C ALA A 15 41.68 12.71 -29.77
N GLU A 16 41.91 13.68 -28.89
CA GLU A 16 43.25 14.14 -28.53
C GLU A 16 43.92 13.00 -27.74
N TRP A 17 44.87 12.31 -28.38
CA TRP A 17 45.66 11.26 -27.75
C TRP A 17 46.80 11.91 -26.97
N GLU A 18 46.92 11.59 -25.69
CA GLU A 18 48.03 12.01 -24.84
C GLU A 18 49.07 10.88 -24.74
N MET A 19 50.34 11.25 -24.83
CA MET A 19 51.43 10.28 -24.75
C MET A 19 51.93 10.20 -23.30
N ARG A 20 51.92 9.01 -22.71
CA ARG A 20 52.37 8.78 -21.33
C ARG A 20 53.87 8.48 -21.29
N PRO A 21 54.56 8.74 -20.16
CA PRO A 21 55.97 8.38 -20.01
C PRO A 21 56.15 6.88 -20.27
N GLY A 22 56.83 6.55 -21.37
CA GLY A 22 56.87 5.19 -21.97
C GLY A 22 56.41 5.13 -23.43
N GLY A 23 55.94 6.23 -24.02
CA GLY A 23 55.61 6.34 -25.45
C GLY A 23 54.22 5.80 -25.84
N MET A 24 53.42 5.37 -24.88
CA MET A 24 52.08 4.87 -25.12
C MET A 24 51.09 6.03 -25.29
N LEU A 25 50.41 6.09 -26.44
CA LEU A 25 49.33 7.03 -26.71
C LEU A 25 48.04 6.52 -26.06
N VAL A 26 47.46 7.32 -25.18
CA VAL A 26 46.22 7.03 -24.44
C VAL A 26 45.22 8.14 -24.71
N GLN A 27 43.95 7.81 -24.91
CA GLN A 27 42.93 8.81 -25.20
C GLN A 27 42.71 9.70 -23.97
N LYS A 28 42.87 11.01 -24.13
CA LYS A 28 42.73 11.98 -23.04
C LYS A 28 41.25 12.09 -22.65
N ARG A 29 40.92 11.73 -21.40
CA ARG A 29 39.58 11.93 -20.83
C ARG A 29 39.52 13.31 -20.18
N SER A 30 39.10 14.33 -20.93
CA SER A 30 38.74 15.63 -20.34
C SER A 30 37.38 15.51 -19.64
N ALA A 31 37.23 16.14 -18.47
CA ALA A 31 35.99 16.22 -17.68
C ALA A 31 34.84 16.97 -18.39
N GLU A 32 35.07 17.44 -19.61
CA GLU A 32 34.07 18.03 -20.51
C GLU A 32 33.39 16.98 -21.39
N SER A 33 33.89 15.73 -21.41
CA SER A 33 33.24 14.61 -22.13
C SER A 33 31.86 14.25 -21.56
N ASP A 34 31.53 14.65 -20.32
CA ASP A 34 30.18 14.50 -19.75
C ASP A 34 29.16 15.51 -20.31
N ARG A 35 29.62 16.51 -21.08
CA ARG A 35 28.74 17.46 -21.79
C ARG A 35 28.52 17.11 -23.26
N ASN A 36 29.16 16.05 -23.77
CA ASN A 36 28.93 15.49 -25.10
C ASN A 36 27.98 14.28 -25.08
N SER A 37 27.11 14.19 -24.08
CA SER A 37 25.81 13.54 -24.26
C SER A 37 25.09 14.33 -25.35
N VAL A 38 25.23 13.92 -26.61
CA VAL A 38 24.39 14.41 -27.70
C VAL A 38 22.96 14.26 -27.20
N PRO A 39 22.18 15.34 -27.02
CA PRO A 39 20.84 15.23 -26.48
C PRO A 39 20.07 14.24 -27.35
N ALA A 40 19.49 13.23 -26.69
CA ALA A 40 18.82 12.12 -27.37
C ALA A 40 17.87 12.68 -28.44
N PRO A 41 17.93 12.19 -29.70
CA PRO A 41 17.18 12.78 -30.81
C PRO A 41 15.70 12.93 -30.46
N THR A 42 15.18 14.15 -30.55
CA THR A 42 13.75 14.38 -30.36
C THR A 42 13.00 13.96 -31.62
N ILE A 43 12.09 13.01 -31.46
CA ILE A 43 11.22 12.51 -32.52
C ILE A 43 9.80 13.07 -32.37
N ARG A 44 9.10 13.25 -33.49
CA ARG A 44 7.70 13.67 -33.50
C ARG A 44 6.81 12.46 -33.67
N VAL A 45 5.95 12.18 -32.71
CA VAL A 45 5.03 11.06 -32.74
C VAL A 45 3.62 11.59 -33.01
N ARG A 46 2.89 10.95 -33.92
CA ARG A 46 1.47 11.27 -34.19
C ARG A 46 0.59 10.25 -33.50
N VAL A 47 -0.12 10.68 -32.47
CA VAL A 47 -0.99 9.84 -31.66
C VAL A 47 -2.44 10.09 -32.08
N LYS A 48 -3.08 9.06 -32.63
CA LYS A 48 -4.51 9.08 -32.94
C LYS A 48 -5.30 8.76 -31.68
N TYR A 49 -6.24 9.62 -31.30
CA TYR A 49 -7.20 9.37 -30.23
C TYR A 49 -8.60 9.68 -30.75
N GLY A 50 -9.50 8.69 -30.78
CA GLY A 50 -10.80 8.83 -31.45
C GLY A 50 -10.66 9.31 -32.90
N SER A 51 -11.14 10.51 -33.17
CA SER A 51 -11.08 11.18 -34.49
C SER A 51 -9.97 12.22 -34.62
N THR A 52 -9.24 12.52 -33.55
CA THR A 52 -8.18 13.55 -33.54
C THR A 52 -6.78 12.94 -33.62
N TYR A 53 -5.82 13.76 -34.04
CA TYR A 53 -4.42 13.43 -34.02
C TYR A 53 -3.67 14.46 -33.18
N HIS A 54 -2.92 13.98 -32.19
CA HIS A 54 -2.05 14.78 -31.35
C HIS A 54 -0.60 14.54 -31.77
N GLN A 55 0.11 15.60 -32.15
CA GLN A 55 1.52 15.52 -32.43
C GLN A 55 2.31 15.82 -31.16
N VAL A 56 3.16 14.89 -30.73
CA VAL A 56 3.97 15.00 -29.52
C VAL A 56 5.44 14.94 -29.88
N ASN A 57 6.23 15.87 -29.36
CA ASN A 57 7.69 15.86 -29.50
C ASN A 57 8.27 15.19 -28.26
N ILE A 58 8.99 14.08 -28.44
CA ILE A 58 9.52 13.28 -27.34
C ILE A 58 10.90 12.72 -27.70
N SER A 59 11.75 12.47 -26.71
CA SER A 59 13.05 11.80 -26.93
C SER A 59 12.86 10.42 -27.56
N SER A 60 13.71 10.03 -28.50
CA SER A 60 13.72 8.68 -29.07
C SER A 60 13.99 7.60 -28.01
N GLN A 61 14.72 7.95 -26.95
CA GLN A 61 15.05 7.08 -25.81
C GLN A 61 14.03 7.17 -24.67
N ALA A 62 12.90 7.87 -24.87
CA ALA A 62 11.85 7.92 -23.88
C ALA A 62 11.08 6.59 -23.80
N THR A 63 10.39 6.40 -22.68
CA THR A 63 9.46 5.27 -22.51
C THR A 63 8.05 5.59 -23.03
N PHE A 64 7.27 4.56 -23.34
CA PHE A 64 5.83 4.73 -23.59
C PHE A 64 5.11 5.33 -22.37
N GLY A 65 5.61 5.11 -21.14
CA GLY A 65 5.08 5.73 -19.93
C GLY A 65 5.23 7.25 -19.92
N GLU A 66 6.36 7.78 -20.40
CA GLU A 66 6.55 9.23 -20.60
C GLU A 66 5.62 9.77 -21.69
N LEU A 67 5.47 9.05 -22.81
CA LEU A 67 4.52 9.42 -23.86
C LEU A 67 3.08 9.48 -23.32
N LYS A 68 2.66 8.50 -22.50
CA LYS A 68 1.34 8.51 -21.85
C LYS A 68 1.14 9.74 -20.97
N LYS A 69 2.17 10.12 -20.18
CA LYS A 69 2.13 11.33 -19.35
C LYS A 69 1.98 12.61 -20.19
N MET A 70 2.71 12.73 -21.30
CA MET A 70 2.59 13.88 -22.20
C MET A 70 1.22 13.96 -22.88
N LEU A 71 0.58 12.81 -23.14
CA LEU A 71 -0.76 12.75 -23.72
C LEU A 71 -1.87 13.08 -22.72
N SER A 72 -1.64 12.93 -21.42
CA SER A 72 -2.66 13.21 -20.40
C SER A 72 -3.22 14.64 -20.47
N GLY A 73 -2.40 15.62 -20.86
CA GLY A 73 -2.86 16.99 -21.05
C GLY A 73 -3.79 17.14 -22.26
N PRO A 74 -3.34 16.82 -23.49
CA PRO A 74 -4.14 16.94 -24.70
C PRO A 74 -5.38 16.05 -24.77
N THR A 75 -5.38 14.88 -24.13
CA THR A 75 -6.49 13.91 -24.19
C THR A 75 -7.36 13.93 -22.94
N GLY A 76 -6.90 14.53 -21.84
CA GLY A 76 -7.59 14.51 -20.54
C GLY A 76 -7.58 13.15 -19.85
N LEU A 77 -7.01 12.10 -20.47
CA LEU A 77 -6.96 10.76 -19.91
C LEU A 77 -5.81 10.61 -18.93
N HIS A 78 -6.05 9.93 -17.82
CA HIS A 78 -4.99 9.60 -16.88
C HIS A 78 -4.01 8.61 -17.54
N HIS A 79 -2.71 8.79 -17.32
CA HIS A 79 -1.66 7.96 -17.92
C HIS A 79 -1.79 6.44 -17.66
N GLN A 80 -2.53 6.03 -16.63
CA GLN A 80 -2.83 4.61 -16.35
C GLN A 80 -4.00 4.07 -17.17
N ASP A 81 -4.91 4.95 -17.61
CA ASP A 81 -6.12 4.60 -18.38
C ASP A 81 -5.83 4.58 -19.90
N GLN A 82 -4.59 4.90 -20.27
CA GLN A 82 -4.14 5.02 -21.65
C GLN A 82 -3.50 3.72 -22.14
N LYS A 83 -4.07 3.15 -23.21
CA LYS A 83 -3.54 1.99 -23.93
C LYS A 83 -2.97 2.43 -25.28
N LEU A 84 -1.65 2.31 -25.42
CA LEU A 84 -0.95 2.73 -26.65
C LEU A 84 -0.69 1.52 -27.54
N PHE A 85 -1.05 1.65 -28.81
CA PHE A 85 -0.82 0.66 -29.84
C PHE A 85 0.14 1.20 -30.90
N TYR A 86 1.22 0.45 -31.14
CA TYR A 86 2.15 0.72 -32.24
C TYR A 86 2.30 -0.55 -33.09
N LYS A 87 2.01 -0.42 -34.39
CA LYS A 87 1.94 -1.54 -35.35
C LYS A 87 0.96 -2.64 -34.91
N ASN A 88 -0.25 -2.26 -34.49
CA ASN A 88 -1.31 -3.15 -33.98
C ASN A 88 -0.89 -4.01 -32.78
N ARG A 89 0.15 -3.59 -32.05
CA ARG A 89 0.60 -4.23 -30.81
C ARG A 89 0.49 -3.24 -29.67
N GLU A 90 -0.16 -3.67 -28.60
CA GLU A 90 -0.17 -2.95 -27.33
C GLU A 90 1.25 -2.80 -26.79
N ARG A 91 1.54 -1.65 -26.19
CA ARG A 91 2.86 -1.30 -25.67
C ARG A 91 2.78 -1.00 -24.18
N ASP A 92 3.65 -1.67 -23.43
CA ASP A 92 3.78 -1.47 -22.00
C ASP A 92 4.49 -0.16 -21.68
N SER A 93 4.13 0.45 -20.55
CA SER A 93 4.65 1.73 -20.10
C SER A 93 6.17 1.70 -19.84
N LYS A 94 6.77 0.55 -19.51
CA LYS A 94 8.21 0.43 -19.25
C LYS A 94 9.04 0.25 -20.53
N THR A 95 8.39 0.01 -21.67
CA THR A 95 9.10 -0.18 -22.94
C THR A 95 9.58 1.15 -23.50
N PHE A 96 10.78 1.15 -24.07
CA PHE A 96 11.34 2.31 -24.75
C PHE A 96 10.82 2.44 -26.18
N LEU A 97 10.67 3.68 -26.64
CA LEU A 97 10.14 4.00 -27.98
C LEU A 97 11.07 3.46 -29.09
N ASP A 98 12.38 3.68 -28.96
CA ASP A 98 13.40 3.18 -29.89
C ASP A 98 13.45 1.66 -29.97
N MET A 99 13.41 0.96 -28.83
CA MET A 99 13.36 -0.52 -28.76
C MET A 99 12.10 -1.07 -29.41
N ALA A 100 10.99 -0.36 -29.31
CA ALA A 100 9.74 -0.70 -29.99
C ALA A 100 9.78 -0.43 -31.50
N GLY A 101 10.81 0.26 -31.99
CA GLY A 101 11.00 0.67 -33.39
C GLY A 101 10.19 1.91 -33.77
N VAL A 102 9.86 2.78 -32.81
CA VAL A 102 9.21 4.07 -33.04
C VAL A 102 10.27 5.05 -33.57
N LYS A 103 9.97 5.68 -34.71
CA LYS A 103 10.82 6.68 -35.40
C LYS A 103 10.07 8.02 -35.55
N ASP A 104 10.73 9.03 -36.11
CA ASP A 104 10.07 10.31 -36.45
C ASP A 104 8.82 10.08 -37.33
N LYS A 105 7.76 10.82 -37.03
CA LYS A 105 6.42 10.78 -37.65
C LYS A 105 5.67 9.44 -37.53
N SER A 106 6.12 8.54 -36.66
CA SER A 106 5.43 7.28 -36.38
C SER A 106 4.00 7.52 -35.90
N LYS A 107 3.08 6.67 -36.35
CA LYS A 107 1.68 6.70 -35.94
C LYS A 107 1.45 5.73 -34.79
N ILE A 108 0.91 6.23 -33.71
CA ILE A 108 0.49 5.46 -32.53
C ILE A 108 -1.01 5.66 -32.37
N VAL A 109 -1.73 4.62 -31.97
CA VAL A 109 -3.15 4.72 -31.63
C VAL A 109 -3.28 4.67 -30.11
N LEU A 110 -3.92 5.68 -29.54
CA LEU A 110 -4.32 5.71 -28.15
C LEU A 110 -5.78 5.26 -28.07
N GLU A 111 -6.01 4.26 -27.23
CA GLU A 111 -7.33 3.82 -26.83
C GLU A 111 -7.46 3.97 -25.31
N GLU A 112 -8.66 4.27 -24.86
CA GLU A 112 -8.97 4.32 -23.44
C GLU A 112 -9.28 2.91 -22.94
N ASP A 113 -8.75 2.55 -21.78
CA ASP A 113 -9.07 1.29 -21.11
C ASP A 113 -10.20 1.53 -20.09
N PRO A 114 -11.46 1.15 -20.39
CA PRO A 114 -12.59 1.38 -19.49
C PRO A 114 -12.42 0.68 -18.14
N ILE A 115 -11.68 -0.44 -18.11
CA ILE A 115 -11.44 -1.21 -16.89
C ILE A 115 -10.51 -0.43 -15.95
N SER A 116 -9.47 0.19 -16.51
CA SER A 116 -8.54 1.03 -15.74
C SER A 116 -9.22 2.30 -15.23
N GLN A 117 -10.08 2.93 -16.02
CA GLN A 117 -10.88 4.08 -15.58
C GLN A 117 -11.80 3.72 -14.41
N GLU A 118 -12.57 2.63 -14.52
CA GLU A 118 -13.47 2.17 -13.46
C GLU A 118 -12.68 1.82 -12.20
N LYS A 119 -11.55 1.11 -12.34
CA LYS A 119 -10.68 0.77 -11.21
C LYS A 119 -10.20 2.02 -10.46
N ARG A 120 -9.76 3.06 -11.19
CA ARG A 120 -9.32 4.33 -10.60
C ARG A 120 -10.47 5.05 -9.90
N TYR A 121 -11.67 5.04 -10.49
CA TYR A 121 -12.84 5.67 -9.88
C TYR A 121 -13.24 4.98 -8.57
N LEU A 122 -13.22 3.64 -8.56
CA LEU A 122 -13.50 2.85 -7.37
C LEU A 122 -12.44 3.05 -6.28
N GLU A 123 -11.17 3.12 -6.66
CA GLU A 123 -10.06 3.43 -5.75
C GLU A 123 -10.19 4.85 -5.17
N MET A 124 -10.51 5.85 -5.99
CA MET A 124 -10.77 7.22 -5.53
C MET A 124 -11.91 7.28 -4.53
N ARG A 125 -13.00 6.57 -4.78
CA ARG A 125 -14.15 6.48 -3.86
C ARG A 125 -13.77 5.79 -2.56
N LYS A 126 -12.97 4.71 -2.60
CA LYS A 126 -12.46 4.04 -1.41
C LYS A 126 -11.57 4.98 -0.60
N ASN A 127 -10.65 5.70 -1.25
CA ASN A 127 -9.74 6.64 -0.60
C ASN A 127 -10.50 7.79 0.07
N ALA A 128 -11.50 8.37 -0.60
CA ALA A 128 -12.34 9.41 -0.02
C ALA A 128 -13.11 8.92 1.21
N ASN A 129 -13.62 7.67 1.17
CA ASN A 129 -14.29 7.08 2.33
C ASN A 129 -13.31 6.84 3.50
N MET A 130 -12.09 6.35 3.21
CA MET A 130 -11.05 6.18 4.22
C MET A 130 -10.62 7.52 4.83
N GLU A 131 -10.47 8.57 4.03
CA GLU A 131 -10.15 9.91 4.50
C GLU A 131 -11.26 10.48 5.38
N LYS A 132 -12.53 10.30 4.99
CA LYS A 132 -13.69 10.66 5.83
C LYS A 132 -13.67 9.93 7.16
N ALA A 133 -13.40 8.62 7.16
CA ALA A 133 -13.30 7.82 8.38
C ALA A 133 -12.14 8.29 9.27
N ALA A 134 -10.97 8.55 8.69
CA ALA A 134 -9.81 9.08 9.40
C ALA A 134 -10.11 10.43 10.05
N LYS A 135 -10.74 11.35 9.32
CA LYS A 135 -11.17 12.66 9.85
C LYS A 135 -12.15 12.52 11.01
N CYS A 136 -13.13 11.61 10.90
CA CYS A 136 -14.05 11.32 12.00
C CYS A 136 -13.31 10.78 13.24
N ILE A 137 -12.36 9.86 13.05
CA ILE A 137 -11.55 9.31 14.15
C ILE A 137 -10.68 10.39 14.80
N SER A 138 -10.08 11.29 14.00
CA SER A 138 -9.32 12.42 14.53
C SER A 138 -10.19 13.35 15.36
N GLN A 139 -11.41 13.65 14.90
CA GLN A 139 -12.36 14.46 15.67
C GLN A 139 -12.72 13.78 17.00
N ILE A 140 -12.98 12.47 16.99
CA ILE A 140 -13.24 11.71 18.21
C ILE A 140 -12.01 11.70 19.12
N SER A 141 -10.79 11.57 18.58
CA SER A 141 -9.55 11.61 19.36
C SER A 141 -9.43 12.91 20.16
N LEU A 142 -9.72 14.06 19.54
CA LEU A 142 -9.68 15.35 20.22
C LEU A 142 -10.68 15.43 21.37
N GLU A 143 -11.88 14.89 21.17
CA GLU A 143 -12.90 14.83 22.21
C GLU A 143 -12.49 13.87 23.34
N VAL A 144 -11.90 12.73 23.01
CA VAL A 144 -11.33 11.79 23.99
C VAL A 144 -10.19 12.43 24.79
N ASP A 145 -9.34 13.25 24.15
CA ASP A 145 -8.28 14.00 24.83
C ASP A 145 -8.85 15.02 25.83
N ARG A 146 -9.90 15.73 25.42
CA ARG A 146 -10.62 16.68 26.28
C ARG A 146 -11.22 15.97 27.50
N LEU A 147 -11.90 14.84 27.28
CA LEU A 147 -12.48 14.02 28.34
C LEU A 147 -11.39 13.47 29.27
N ALA A 148 -10.27 13.01 28.73
CA ALA A 148 -9.12 12.55 29.50
C ALA A 148 -8.60 13.61 30.48
N GLY A 149 -8.57 14.88 30.06
CA GLY A 149 -8.23 16.00 30.94
C GLY A 149 -9.19 16.14 32.14
N GLN A 150 -10.48 15.94 31.91
CA GLN A 150 -11.49 15.95 32.97
C GLN A 150 -11.35 14.74 33.91
N VAL A 151 -11.08 13.54 33.37
CA VAL A 151 -10.79 12.33 34.17
C VAL A 151 -9.61 12.57 35.10
N GLY A 152 -8.50 13.11 34.57
CA GLY A 152 -7.31 13.41 35.37
C GLY A 152 -7.56 14.49 36.45
N ALA A 153 -8.42 15.47 36.17
CA ALA A 153 -8.81 16.48 37.16
C ALA A 153 -9.61 15.84 38.31
N LEU A 154 -10.59 14.98 38.00
CA LEU A 154 -11.37 14.25 39.01
C LEU A 154 -10.48 13.30 39.83
N GLU A 155 -9.57 12.59 39.17
CA GLU A 155 -8.57 11.74 39.84
C GLU A 155 -7.71 12.53 40.83
N SER A 156 -7.25 13.74 40.45
CA SER A 156 -6.48 14.62 41.33
C SER A 156 -7.29 15.10 42.54
N ILE A 157 -8.57 15.40 42.36
CA ILE A 157 -9.45 15.85 43.45
C ILE A 157 -9.70 14.71 44.44
N ILE A 158 -10.04 13.52 43.95
CA ILE A 158 -10.35 12.35 44.78
C ILE A 158 -9.09 11.81 45.46
N SER A 159 -7.93 11.83 44.80
CA SER A 159 -6.66 11.45 45.42
C SER A 159 -6.23 12.39 46.55
N LYS A 160 -6.65 13.68 46.51
CA LYS A 160 -6.49 14.64 47.61
C LYS A 160 -7.55 14.49 48.72
N GLY A 161 -8.42 13.48 48.64
CA GLY A 161 -9.44 13.17 49.64
C GLY A 161 -10.70 14.05 49.58
N LYS A 162 -10.83 14.91 48.55
CA LYS A 162 -12.05 15.70 48.34
C LYS A 162 -13.11 14.85 47.66
N LYS A 163 -14.35 14.94 48.14
CA LYS A 163 -15.49 14.28 47.49
C LYS A 163 -15.91 15.02 46.22
N VAL A 164 -16.19 14.26 45.18
CA VAL A 164 -16.76 14.73 43.90
C VAL A 164 -18.22 14.29 43.84
N ALA A 165 -19.10 15.06 43.18
CA ALA A 165 -20.48 14.64 42.97
C ALA A 165 -20.54 13.39 42.10
N GLU A 166 -21.31 12.38 42.50
CA GLU A 166 -21.43 11.13 41.73
C GLU A 166 -22.02 11.35 40.33
N SER A 167 -22.88 12.37 40.18
CA SER A 167 -23.42 12.81 38.89
C SER A 167 -22.33 13.21 37.90
N ASP A 168 -21.26 13.86 38.37
CA ASP A 168 -20.17 14.35 37.51
C ASP A 168 -19.35 13.18 36.95
N VAL A 169 -19.11 12.16 37.80
CA VAL A 169 -18.44 10.92 37.40
C VAL A 169 -19.29 10.15 36.39
N ILE A 170 -20.59 10.01 36.66
CA ILE A 170 -21.54 9.31 35.77
C ILE A 170 -21.64 10.03 34.42
N SER A 171 -21.82 11.35 34.41
CA SER A 171 -21.87 12.16 33.19
C SER A 171 -20.61 11.98 32.34
N LEU A 172 -19.43 11.87 32.96
CA LEU A 172 -18.18 11.71 32.22
C LEU A 172 -18.04 10.30 31.61
N ILE A 173 -18.51 9.26 32.33
CA ILE A 173 -18.61 7.89 31.80
C ILE A 173 -19.54 7.86 30.59
N GLU A 174 -20.73 8.48 30.67
CA GLU A 174 -21.67 8.55 29.55
C GLU A 174 -21.06 9.25 28.33
N GLN A 175 -20.35 10.36 28.53
CA GLN A 175 -19.65 11.06 27.44
C GLN A 175 -18.59 10.18 26.77
N LEU A 176 -17.82 9.42 27.54
CA LEU A 176 -16.83 8.47 27.02
C LEU A 176 -17.48 7.31 26.26
N MET A 177 -18.56 6.73 26.82
CA MET A 177 -19.32 5.65 26.16
C MET A 177 -19.95 6.13 24.85
N ASN A 178 -20.43 7.37 24.78
CA ASN A 178 -20.91 7.95 23.54
C ASN A 178 -19.81 8.08 22.47
N GLN A 179 -18.57 8.38 22.85
CA GLN A 179 -17.44 8.36 21.90
C GLN A 179 -17.13 6.93 21.43
N LEU A 180 -17.27 5.94 22.31
CA LEU A 180 -17.06 4.52 21.96
C LEU A 180 -18.06 4.06 20.88
N LEU A 181 -19.35 4.37 21.07
CA LEU A 181 -20.41 4.06 20.09
C LEU A 181 -20.16 4.74 18.73
N LYS A 182 -19.67 5.99 18.75
CA LYS A 182 -19.28 6.69 17.51
C LYS A 182 -18.12 6.00 16.81
N LEU A 183 -17.13 5.49 17.56
CA LEU A 183 -16.02 4.73 16.98
C LEU A 183 -16.51 3.41 16.35
N ASP A 184 -17.43 2.70 17.00
CA ASP A 184 -17.96 1.43 16.50
C ASP A 184 -18.74 1.57 15.18
N THR A 185 -19.39 2.73 15.00
CA THR A 185 -20.12 3.05 13.76
C THR A 185 -19.19 3.29 12.56
N ILE A 186 -17.91 3.63 12.79
CA ILE A 186 -16.98 3.97 11.71
C ILE A 186 -16.40 2.70 11.08
N MET A 187 -16.83 2.39 9.86
CA MET A 187 -16.22 1.33 9.05
C MET A 187 -14.88 1.80 8.47
N ALA A 188 -13.79 1.14 8.86
CA ALA A 188 -12.43 1.49 8.44
C ALA A 188 -11.57 0.25 8.18
N GLU A 189 -10.63 0.37 7.22
CA GLU A 189 -9.65 -0.65 6.83
C GLU A 189 -8.21 -0.14 7.01
N GLY A 190 -7.24 -1.04 6.94
CA GLY A 190 -5.81 -0.71 7.00
C GLY A 190 -5.43 0.07 8.27
N ASP A 191 -4.65 1.14 8.10
CA ASP A 191 -4.14 1.95 9.20
C ASP A 191 -5.25 2.71 9.94
N VAL A 192 -6.31 3.12 9.25
CA VAL A 192 -7.46 3.83 9.85
C VAL A 192 -8.18 2.90 10.85
N LYS A 193 -8.22 1.59 10.56
CA LYS A 193 -8.74 0.58 11.50
C LYS A 193 -7.87 0.47 12.76
N LEU A 194 -6.55 0.60 12.61
CA LEU A 194 -5.62 0.60 13.74
C LEU A 194 -5.80 1.86 14.60
N GLN A 195 -5.96 3.03 13.97
CA GLN A 195 -6.28 4.29 14.67
C GLN A 195 -7.59 4.18 15.47
N ARG A 196 -8.65 3.63 14.86
CA ARG A 196 -9.93 3.35 15.55
C ARG A 196 -9.72 2.47 16.78
N LYS A 197 -9.00 1.35 16.62
CA LYS A 197 -8.71 0.40 17.72
C LYS A 197 -7.89 1.04 18.84
N MET A 198 -6.97 1.94 18.50
CA MET A 198 -6.20 2.70 19.50
C MET A 198 -7.12 3.61 20.31
N GLN A 199 -8.01 4.37 19.67
CA GLN A 199 -8.95 5.24 20.39
C GLN A 199 -9.91 4.45 21.27
N VAL A 200 -10.41 3.30 20.81
CA VAL A 200 -11.24 2.39 21.63
C VAL A 200 -10.53 2.02 22.94
N ARG A 201 -9.26 1.59 22.87
CA ARG A 201 -8.48 1.24 24.06
C ARG A 201 -8.28 2.43 25.01
N ARG A 202 -8.07 3.63 24.47
CA ARG A 202 -7.92 4.84 25.27
C ARG A 202 -9.20 5.15 26.04
N VAL A 203 -10.35 5.11 25.36
CA VAL A 203 -11.67 5.32 25.98
C VAL A 203 -11.92 4.29 27.09
N GLN A 204 -11.71 3.00 26.81
CA GLN A 204 -11.88 1.93 27.79
C GLN A 204 -11.03 2.16 29.06
N LYS A 205 -9.76 2.51 28.90
CA LYS A 205 -8.86 2.83 30.02
C LYS A 205 -9.39 3.99 30.88
N TYR A 206 -9.92 5.04 30.26
CA TYR A 206 -10.49 6.17 30.99
C TYR A 206 -11.77 5.80 31.74
N VAL A 207 -12.63 4.96 31.14
CA VAL A 207 -13.84 4.44 31.80
C VAL A 207 -13.47 3.59 33.02
N GLU A 208 -12.53 2.64 32.87
CA GLU A 208 -12.02 1.82 33.99
C GLU A 208 -11.48 2.68 35.14
N THR A 209 -10.78 3.77 34.80
CA THR A 209 -10.26 4.73 35.80
C THR A 209 -11.41 5.42 36.53
N LEU A 210 -12.44 5.86 35.82
CA LEU A 210 -13.62 6.50 36.42
C LEU A 210 -14.42 5.53 37.29
N ASP A 211 -14.55 4.27 36.90
CA ASP A 211 -15.23 3.25 37.72
C ASP A 211 -14.48 3.01 39.04
N MET A 212 -13.16 2.95 38.99
CA MET A 212 -12.32 2.88 40.19
C MET A 212 -12.47 4.15 41.07
N LEU A 213 -12.53 5.33 40.46
CA LEU A 213 -12.75 6.59 41.17
C LEU A 213 -14.14 6.65 41.82
N LYS A 214 -15.16 6.11 41.15
CA LYS A 214 -16.52 6.02 41.69
C LYS A 214 -16.53 5.21 42.98
N VAL A 215 -15.90 4.03 42.99
CA VAL A 215 -15.76 3.20 44.20
C VAL A 215 -15.01 3.95 45.29
N LYS A 216 -13.86 4.56 44.96
CA LYS A 216 -13.01 5.29 45.91
C LYS A 216 -13.71 6.51 46.54
N ASN A 217 -14.66 7.12 45.83
CA ASN A 217 -15.44 8.25 46.31
C ASN A 217 -16.59 7.82 47.25
N SER A 218 -17.07 6.58 47.12
CA SER A 218 -18.14 6.01 47.96
C SER A 218 -17.62 5.45 49.29
N VAL A 219 -16.34 5.04 49.40
CA VAL A 219 -15.75 4.64 50.69
C VAL A 219 -15.42 5.87 51.57
N PRO A 220 -15.85 5.91 52.85
CA PRO A 220 -15.43 6.95 53.80
C PRO A 220 -13.91 6.90 54.00
N HIS A 221 -13.26 8.06 53.99
CA HIS A 221 -11.85 8.17 54.33
C HIS A 221 -11.70 8.14 55.85
N ASP A 222 -11.62 6.96 56.45
CA ASP A 222 -11.19 6.84 57.85
C ASP A 222 -9.71 7.18 57.94
N ASN A 223 -9.42 8.42 58.34
CA ASN A 223 -8.08 8.85 58.74
C ASN A 223 -7.72 8.24 60.09
N ASN A 224 -7.40 6.95 60.11
CA ASN A 224 -6.35 6.39 60.95
C ASN A 224 -6.17 4.91 60.62
N VAL A 225 -5.09 4.58 59.91
CA VAL A 225 -4.06 3.64 60.38
C VAL A 225 -2.93 3.67 59.35
N SER A 226 -1.75 3.99 59.88
CA SER A 226 -0.47 3.80 59.23
C SER A 226 -0.33 2.34 58.79
N HIS A 227 -0.37 2.06 57.49
CA HIS A 227 0.06 0.78 56.95
C HIS A 227 1.42 0.93 56.28
N LYS A 228 2.44 0.73 57.11
CA LYS A 228 3.70 0.11 56.68
C LYS A 228 3.35 -1.18 55.93
N TYR A 229 3.74 -1.26 54.66
CA TYR A 229 3.82 -2.53 53.95
C TYR A 229 4.92 -3.37 54.62
N ASN A 230 4.51 -4.40 55.37
CA ASN A 230 5.39 -5.48 55.78
C ASN A 230 4.81 -6.78 55.23
N ASN A 231 5.30 -7.18 54.05
CA ASN A 231 5.06 -8.49 53.48
C ASN A 231 6.00 -9.50 54.15
N LYS A 232 5.43 -10.44 54.90
CA LYS A 232 5.94 -11.78 55.22
C LYS A 232 4.69 -12.59 55.59
N SER A 233 4.43 -13.78 55.05
CA SER A 233 5.38 -14.86 54.79
C SER A 233 4.66 -16.01 54.07
N GLN A 234 5.34 -16.68 53.15
CA GLN A 234 5.43 -18.15 53.19
C GLN A 234 6.87 -18.56 52.82
N GLN A 235 7.44 -19.40 53.68
CA GLN A 235 8.83 -19.80 53.74
C GLN A 235 8.90 -21.32 53.63
N LYS A 236 9.72 -21.84 52.71
CA LYS A 236 10.51 -23.09 52.75
C LYS A 236 11.18 -23.21 51.36
N GLN A 237 12.46 -23.52 51.17
CA GLN A 237 13.51 -24.03 52.04
C GLN A 237 14.86 -23.68 51.38
N ARG A 238 15.90 -23.57 52.22
CA ARG A 238 17.24 -23.04 51.98
C ARG A 238 18.21 -24.10 51.44
N LEU A 239 19.20 -23.72 50.62
CA LEU A 239 20.65 -23.92 50.78
C LEU A 239 21.42 -23.27 49.59
N ALA A 240 22.57 -22.68 49.87
CA ALA A 240 23.33 -21.68 49.08
C ALA A 240 24.67 -22.26 48.55
N PRO A 241 25.68 -21.46 48.12
CA PRO A 241 25.78 -20.37 47.13
C PRO A 241 26.90 -20.65 46.09
N VAL A 242 27.19 -19.71 45.15
CA VAL A 242 28.55 -19.19 44.76
C VAL A 242 28.59 -18.61 43.33
N VAL A 243 28.84 -17.28 43.27
CA VAL A 243 29.75 -16.48 42.40
C VAL A 243 29.55 -16.40 40.86
N GLU A 244 28.93 -15.29 40.45
CA GLU A 244 29.37 -14.22 39.52
C GLU A 244 30.64 -14.40 38.64
N GLU A 245 30.53 -14.32 37.30
CA GLU A 245 31.22 -13.31 36.46
C GLU A 245 30.90 -13.38 34.94
N GLN A 246 30.56 -12.20 34.38
CA GLN A 246 30.95 -11.58 33.10
C GLN A 246 30.99 -12.36 31.75
N GLN A 247 30.06 -11.96 30.86
CA GLN A 247 30.22 -11.45 29.47
C GLN A 247 31.08 -12.15 28.37
N PRO A 248 30.77 -11.90 27.08
CA PRO A 248 30.71 -12.92 26.02
C PRO A 248 31.91 -12.88 25.07
N GLN A 249 32.25 -14.00 24.41
CA GLN A 249 32.78 -13.98 23.03
C GLN A 249 32.54 -15.30 22.26
N ARG A 250 32.47 -15.08 20.95
CA ARG A 250 32.24 -15.94 19.77
C ARG A 250 32.94 -17.32 19.78
N HIS A 251 32.41 -18.27 19.00
CA HIS A 251 32.99 -18.90 17.78
C HIS A 251 32.44 -20.33 17.55
N SER A 252 31.78 -20.51 16.42
CA SER A 252 31.84 -21.66 15.49
C SER A 252 31.57 -23.11 15.91
N ASN A 253 30.57 -23.65 15.21
CA ASN A 253 30.46 -24.99 14.60
C ASN A 253 30.19 -26.21 15.50
N SER A 254 28.97 -26.75 15.44
CA SER A 254 28.69 -28.03 14.76
C SER A 254 27.17 -28.31 14.75
N GLY A 255 26.71 -28.99 13.70
CA GLY A 255 25.35 -28.91 13.18
C GLY A 255 24.27 -29.70 13.92
N VAL A 256 23.03 -29.26 13.70
CA VAL A 256 21.84 -30.08 13.91
C VAL A 256 20.89 -29.85 12.73
N VAL A 257 20.49 -30.98 12.15
CA VAL A 257 19.73 -31.16 10.92
C VAL A 257 18.26 -30.79 11.12
N VAL A 258 17.70 -30.12 10.12
CA VAL A 258 16.28 -29.79 9.98
C VAL A 258 15.44 -31.06 9.93
N THR A 259 14.51 -31.24 10.86
CA THR A 259 13.47 -32.27 10.76
C THR A 259 12.22 -31.67 10.10
N THR A 260 12.16 -31.80 8.78
CA THR A 260 10.89 -31.71 8.04
C THR A 260 10.43 -33.14 7.81
N LYS A 261 9.30 -33.56 8.41
CA LYS A 261 8.41 -34.66 7.98
C LYS A 261 7.34 -34.90 9.05
N TRP A 262 6.07 -34.70 8.68
CA TRP A 262 4.97 -35.49 9.22
C TRP A 262 4.45 -36.37 8.07
N GLU A 263 4.51 -37.68 8.29
CA GLU A 263 4.16 -38.79 7.40
C GLU A 263 2.64 -38.77 7.08
N THR A 264 2.22 -38.87 5.82
CA THR A 264 1.95 -40.10 5.03
C THR A 264 0.94 -41.04 5.69
N PHE A 265 -0.30 -41.01 5.22
CA PHE A 265 -1.28 -42.09 5.37
C PHE A 265 -1.53 -42.69 3.98
N ASP A 266 -1.14 -43.95 3.82
CA ASP A 266 -1.45 -44.88 2.74
C ASP A 266 -1.72 -46.21 3.50
N SER A 267 -2.63 -47.11 3.17
CA SER A 267 -3.21 -47.54 1.91
C SER A 267 -4.49 -48.34 2.23
N ALA A 268 -5.41 -48.45 1.26
CA ALA A 268 -5.96 -49.77 0.90
C ALA A 268 -6.61 -49.75 -0.50
N THR A 269 -5.84 -50.33 -1.44
CA THR A 269 -6.26 -51.28 -2.50
C THR A 269 -7.19 -50.82 -3.65
N SER A 270 -6.56 -50.61 -4.81
CA SER A 270 -7.06 -50.76 -6.20
C SER A 270 -7.38 -52.24 -6.54
N PRO A 271 -7.63 -52.66 -7.81
CA PRO A 271 -8.01 -51.95 -9.05
C PRO A 271 -9.16 -52.65 -9.84
N LEU A 272 -9.69 -52.03 -10.90
CA LEU A 272 -9.90 -52.70 -12.20
C LEU A 272 -10.20 -51.68 -13.32
N SER A 273 -9.54 -51.86 -14.45
CA SER A 273 -9.77 -51.27 -15.78
C SER A 273 -9.46 -52.37 -16.81
N PRO A 274 -9.70 -52.24 -18.14
CA PRO A 274 -10.55 -51.32 -18.92
C PRO A 274 -11.48 -52.07 -19.91
N ALA A 275 -12.37 -51.38 -20.62
CA ALA A 275 -12.89 -51.87 -21.90
C ALA A 275 -13.14 -50.73 -22.90
N THR A 276 -12.67 -51.01 -24.11
CA THR A 276 -12.54 -50.18 -25.31
C THR A 276 -13.86 -49.93 -26.06
N SER A 277 -13.96 -48.72 -26.63
CA SER A 277 -14.45 -48.37 -27.97
C SER A 277 -15.62 -49.14 -28.61
N ALA A 278 -16.74 -48.43 -28.86
CA ALA A 278 -17.44 -48.45 -30.16
C ALA A 278 -18.59 -47.40 -30.19
N SER A 279 -18.52 -46.45 -31.13
CA SER A 279 -19.72 -45.84 -31.73
C SER A 279 -20.17 -46.74 -32.90
N PRO A 280 -21.47 -46.76 -33.26
CA PRO A 280 -21.89 -45.83 -34.30
C PRO A 280 -23.31 -45.26 -34.15
N SER A 281 -23.49 -44.18 -34.88
CA SER A 281 -24.66 -43.34 -35.11
C SER A 281 -25.81 -44.00 -35.89
N LYS A 282 -27.02 -43.45 -35.67
CA LYS A 282 -28.23 -43.28 -36.54
C LYS A 282 -29.44 -43.23 -35.59
N SER A 283 -30.48 -42.40 -35.72
CA SER A 283 -30.96 -41.51 -36.77
C SER A 283 -32.05 -40.62 -36.16
N ALA A 284 -32.26 -39.45 -36.77
CA ALA A 284 -33.32 -38.49 -36.48
C ALA A 284 -34.75 -39.08 -36.61
N THR A 285 -35.73 -38.52 -35.91
CA THR A 285 -36.86 -37.72 -36.49
C THR A 285 -37.93 -37.38 -35.42
N ASN A 286 -38.36 -36.12 -35.47
CA ASN A 286 -39.66 -35.53 -35.09
C ASN A 286 -40.09 -35.18 -33.64
N ASN A 287 -40.16 -33.86 -33.47
CA ASN A 287 -41.34 -33.02 -33.19
C ASN A 287 -41.80 -32.72 -31.76
N ASN A 288 -41.74 -31.41 -31.51
CA ASN A 288 -42.66 -30.54 -30.77
C ASN A 288 -42.96 -30.89 -29.31
N ASN A 289 -42.40 -30.09 -28.39
CA ASN A 289 -43.21 -29.14 -27.62
C ASN A 289 -42.36 -28.19 -26.75
N ASN A 290 -42.66 -26.91 -26.90
CA ASN A 290 -42.82 -25.85 -25.91
C ASN A 290 -41.72 -25.48 -24.88
N ASN A 291 -41.51 -24.16 -24.86
CA ASN A 291 -41.10 -23.27 -23.76
C ASN A 291 -39.62 -22.88 -23.64
N LYS A 292 -39.37 -21.66 -24.15
CA LYS A 292 -38.34 -20.73 -23.68
C LYS A 292 -38.53 -20.48 -22.18
N VAL A 293 -37.47 -20.66 -21.39
CA VAL A 293 -37.35 -20.09 -20.04
C VAL A 293 -36.05 -19.31 -19.98
N HIS A 294 -36.17 -17.98 -19.98
CA HIS A 294 -35.15 -17.07 -19.48
C HIS A 294 -35.21 -17.08 -17.94
N PRO A 295 -34.09 -17.11 -17.21
CA PRO A 295 -34.12 -16.82 -15.78
C PRO A 295 -34.25 -15.29 -15.60
N ARG A 296 -35.39 -14.86 -15.06
CA ARG A 296 -35.69 -13.47 -14.71
C ARG A 296 -35.29 -13.26 -13.25
N PHE A 297 -34.19 -12.54 -13.01
CA PHE A 297 -33.80 -12.08 -11.68
C PHE A 297 -34.66 -10.87 -11.27
N SER A 298 -35.34 -10.96 -10.14
CA SER A 298 -36.17 -9.89 -9.55
C SER A 298 -35.39 -9.16 -8.45
N TRP A 299 -35.17 -7.86 -8.62
CA TRP A 299 -34.55 -6.98 -7.61
C TRP A 299 -35.49 -5.82 -7.22
N GLU A 300 -36.64 -6.11 -6.66
CA GLU A 300 -37.52 -5.06 -6.11
C GLU A 300 -38.09 -5.50 -4.77
N LEU A 301 -37.66 -4.83 -3.69
CA LEU A 301 -38.47 -4.32 -2.58
C LEU A 301 -37.59 -3.99 -1.36
N PHE A 302 -37.11 -2.75 -1.30
CA PHE A 302 -37.02 -1.96 -0.06
C PHE A 302 -37.11 -0.48 -0.43
N ASN A 303 -38.31 0.08 -0.27
CA ASN A 303 -38.57 1.48 0.04
C ASN A 303 -39.76 1.52 0.99
#